data_AF-A0A2V1DLA1-F1
#
_entry.id   AF-A0A2V1DLA1-F1
#
_cell.length_a   1.000
_cell.length_b   1.000
_cell.length_c   1.000
_cell.angle_alpha   90.00
_cell.angle_beta   90.00
_cell.angle_gamma   90.00
#
_symmetry.space_group_name_H-M   'P 1'
#
loop_
_entity.id
_entity.type
_entity.pdbx_description
1 polymer ?
#
loop_
_entity_poly.entity_id
_entity_poly.type
_entity_poly.pdbx_seq_one_letter_code
_entity_poly.pdbx_strand_id
1 'polypeptide(L)'
;MAWLATLTAGQQQIVTNTCCDGKLQALVGLGGVGKSQLAIEHGYRVEAASPDTWVFWVHASNAARFEQSYRAIANCVKVPGRQDPKADIFQLVHDWLQDERKGRWVLILDNVDDARFLLEARGAGRDKETEGKGWQPLVNYVPKRQHGSVLVTTRSRNAARGLVDERDIVSVEPMERRDAVALLQKKLGQQEKSEEVVELATELECMPLAMVQAAAYIIQRRPCYSMKQYLANFRRSDRKKTALFDNKDIQVREELRRDREAKNSIIITWQISFDYIRETRPSAAGLLSLMSFFDRQGIPENLLRAQPGEEPAQQEQHKRDSERQAWEDEDSTSQSSAGDDGFEDDVQMLRDYSFISANIDGASFEMHGLVQLATRKWLQIHDELEQWKQHFVSNLCAAFPTGHHENWAVCQGLFAHAKSAAEQRPEREDSLKDWASLLYKAAWYALEIGNWVEAEAMSLQSTKTRRKILGVDHEDTLWIHRSILYIDKIKL
;
A
#
# COMPACT_ATOMS: atom_id res chain seq x y z
N MET A 1 -3.65 -13.92 15.94
CA MET A 1 -3.84 -15.38 16.10
C MET A 1 -5.16 -15.78 16.77
N ALA A 2 -5.64 -15.20 17.88
CA ALA A 2 -6.90 -15.66 18.49
C ALA A 2 -8.23 -15.16 17.82
N TRP A 3 -8.21 -14.69 16.58
CA TRP A 3 -9.40 -14.22 15.82
C TRP A 3 -10.23 -15.39 15.23
N LEU A 4 -9.74 -16.61 15.42
CA LEU A 4 -10.10 -17.82 14.66
C LEU A 4 -11.17 -18.70 15.31
N ALA A 5 -11.42 -18.55 16.61
CA ALA A 5 -12.51 -19.27 17.28
C ALA A 5 -13.92 -18.77 16.87
N THR A 6 -13.95 -17.74 16.01
CA THR A 6 -15.13 -16.96 15.62
C THR A 6 -15.19 -16.78 14.10
N LEU A 7 -14.69 -17.74 13.32
CA LEU A 7 -14.95 -17.76 11.88
C LEU A 7 -16.16 -18.66 11.60
N THR A 8 -17.08 -18.20 10.76
CA THR A 8 -18.28 -18.96 10.40
C THR A 8 -17.92 -20.29 9.74
N ALA A 9 -18.82 -21.26 9.77
CA ALA A 9 -18.66 -22.50 8.99
C ALA A 9 -18.46 -22.20 7.50
N GLY A 10 -19.08 -21.13 6.98
CA GLY A 10 -18.88 -20.64 5.61
C GLY A 10 -17.47 -20.11 5.36
N GLN A 11 -16.94 -19.26 6.24
CA GLN A 11 -15.56 -18.75 6.15
C GLN A 11 -14.52 -19.86 6.36
N GLN A 12 -14.81 -20.85 7.21
CA GLN A 12 -14.01 -22.07 7.34
C GLN A 12 -14.06 -22.93 6.06
N GLN A 13 -15.18 -22.93 5.32
CA GLN A 13 -15.34 -23.61 4.03
C GLN A 13 -14.47 -22.98 2.94
N ILE A 14 -14.30 -21.65 2.95
CA ILE A 14 -13.39 -20.91 2.05
C ILE A 14 -11.94 -21.37 2.24
N VAL A 15 -11.54 -21.57 3.49
CA VAL A 15 -10.16 -21.97 3.86
C VAL A 15 -9.93 -23.48 3.65
N THR A 16 -10.97 -24.31 3.63
CA THR A 16 -10.84 -25.77 3.48
C THR A 16 -10.97 -26.23 2.02
N ASN A 17 -11.77 -25.57 1.19
CA ASN A 17 -11.92 -25.90 -0.25
C ASN A 17 -10.77 -25.38 -1.14
N THR A 18 -9.92 -24.50 -0.62
CA THR A 18 -8.70 -23.97 -1.28
C THR A 18 -7.57 -24.99 -1.35
N CYS A 19 -7.70 -26.15 -0.70
CA CYS A 19 -6.71 -27.23 -0.66
C CYS A 19 -6.71 -28.14 -1.91
N CYS A 20 -7.40 -27.74 -2.99
CA CYS A 20 -7.37 -28.51 -4.23
C CYS A 20 -6.15 -28.12 -5.07
N ASP A 21 -5.19 -29.03 -5.14
CA ASP A 21 -4.03 -29.04 -6.03
C ASP A 21 -4.35 -28.45 -7.44
N GLY A 22 -3.62 -27.39 -7.84
CA GLY A 22 -3.74 -26.75 -9.15
C GLY A 22 -4.85 -25.73 -9.36
N LYS A 23 -5.54 -25.29 -8.30
CA LYS A 23 -6.59 -24.27 -8.42
C LYS A 23 -6.09 -22.84 -8.18
N LEU A 24 -6.56 -21.94 -9.02
CA LEU A 24 -6.54 -20.49 -8.83
C LEU A 24 -7.94 -20.06 -8.37
N GLN A 25 -8.05 -19.48 -7.18
CA GLN A 25 -9.32 -19.04 -6.59
C GLN A 25 -9.27 -17.58 -6.18
N ALA A 26 -10.42 -16.91 -6.14
CA ALA A 26 -10.51 -15.50 -5.78
C ALA A 26 -11.50 -15.24 -4.64
N LEU A 27 -11.04 -14.59 -3.58
CA LEU A 27 -11.86 -14.01 -2.52
C LEU A 27 -12.27 -12.60 -2.93
N VAL A 28 -13.57 -12.40 -3.13
CA VAL A 28 -14.15 -11.13 -3.55
C VAL A 28 -15.01 -10.58 -2.43
N GLY A 29 -14.86 -9.31 -2.09
CA GLY A 29 -15.70 -8.70 -1.06
C GLY A 29 -15.27 -7.29 -0.72
N LEU A 30 -16.09 -6.61 0.06
CA LEU A 30 -15.92 -5.19 0.38
C LEU A 30 -14.61 -4.86 1.11
N GLY A 31 -14.18 -3.60 1.06
CA GLY A 31 -13.06 -3.12 1.87
C GLY A 31 -13.33 -3.30 3.37
N GLY A 32 -12.32 -3.74 4.13
CA GLY A 32 -12.46 -3.94 5.59
C GLY A 32 -13.22 -5.20 6.03
N VAL A 33 -13.64 -6.07 5.11
CA VAL A 33 -14.36 -7.33 5.42
C VAL A 33 -13.45 -8.48 5.89
N GLY A 34 -12.13 -8.31 5.82
CA GLY A 34 -11.17 -9.29 6.35
C GLY A 34 -10.61 -10.31 5.34
N LYS A 35 -10.72 -10.08 4.03
CA LYS A 35 -10.16 -10.98 2.98
C LYS A 35 -8.68 -11.31 3.18
N SER A 36 -7.85 -10.30 3.41
CA SER A 36 -6.41 -10.51 3.65
C SER A 36 -6.17 -11.30 4.95
N GLN A 37 -7.01 -11.15 5.98
CA GLN A 37 -6.92 -11.95 7.20
C GLN A 37 -7.33 -13.42 6.97
N LEU A 38 -8.34 -13.67 6.12
CA LEU A 38 -8.68 -15.03 5.69
C LEU A 38 -7.56 -15.68 4.88
N ALA A 39 -6.87 -14.91 4.03
CA ALA A 39 -5.73 -15.40 3.27
C ALA A 39 -4.52 -15.71 4.16
N ILE A 40 -4.21 -14.87 5.15
CA ILE A 40 -3.18 -15.12 6.16
C ILE A 40 -3.48 -16.42 6.93
N GLU A 41 -4.73 -16.58 7.39
CA GLU A 41 -5.14 -17.81 8.08
C GLU A 41 -5.02 -19.05 7.19
N HIS A 42 -5.37 -18.93 5.91
CA HIS A 42 -5.18 -20.01 4.97
C HIS A 42 -3.69 -20.43 4.87
N GLY A 43 -2.78 -19.46 4.82
CA GLY A 43 -1.33 -19.72 4.87
C GLY A 43 -0.91 -20.53 6.10
N TYR A 44 -1.34 -20.12 7.30
CA TYR A 44 -1.03 -20.85 8.54
C TYR A 44 -1.61 -22.27 8.57
N ARG A 45 -2.80 -22.49 8.00
CA ARG A 45 -3.37 -23.84 7.92
C ARG A 45 -2.65 -24.73 6.93
N VAL A 46 -2.20 -24.18 5.81
CA VAL A 46 -1.37 -24.89 4.84
C VAL A 46 -0.06 -25.34 5.50
N GLU A 47 0.61 -24.44 6.22
CA GLU A 47 1.82 -24.75 6.99
C GLU A 47 1.56 -25.85 8.04
N ALA A 48 0.46 -25.76 8.80
CA ALA A 48 0.11 -26.76 9.81
C ALA A 48 -0.24 -28.14 9.20
N ALA A 49 -0.93 -28.17 8.07
CA ALA A 49 -1.33 -29.40 7.40
C ALA A 49 -0.21 -30.02 6.55
N SER A 50 0.74 -29.21 6.08
CA SER A 50 1.82 -29.62 5.19
C SER A 50 3.03 -28.70 5.37
N PRO A 51 3.88 -28.96 6.38
CA PRO A 51 5.01 -28.10 6.75
C PRO A 51 6.05 -27.87 5.65
N ASP A 52 6.16 -28.81 4.71
CA ASP A 52 7.10 -28.72 3.57
C ASP A 52 6.57 -27.86 2.40
N THR A 53 5.36 -27.29 2.52
CA THR A 53 4.77 -26.44 1.48
C THR A 53 5.21 -24.99 1.65
N TRP A 54 5.71 -24.39 0.58
CA TRP A 54 6.05 -22.97 0.56
C TRP A 54 4.79 -22.10 0.54
N VAL A 55 4.77 -21.02 1.33
CA VAL A 55 3.71 -20.00 1.28
C VAL A 55 4.33 -18.66 0.90
N PHE A 56 3.96 -18.14 -0.26
CA PHE A 56 4.45 -16.87 -0.77
C PHE A 56 3.34 -15.82 -0.77
N TRP A 57 3.65 -14.66 -0.19
CA TRP A 57 2.77 -13.49 -0.21
C TRP A 57 3.21 -12.50 -1.27
N VAL A 58 2.30 -12.10 -2.15
CA VAL A 58 2.54 -11.15 -3.23
C VAL A 58 1.57 -9.99 -3.12
N HIS A 59 2.12 -8.79 -2.94
CA HIS A 59 1.34 -7.56 -3.05
C HIS A 59 1.06 -7.29 -4.52
N ALA A 60 -0.19 -7.45 -4.93
CA ALA A 60 -0.61 -7.38 -6.33
C ALA A 60 -1.57 -6.20 -6.57
N SER A 61 -1.34 -5.09 -5.83
CA SER A 61 -2.12 -3.85 -5.96
C SER A 61 -1.81 -3.06 -7.23
N ASN A 62 -0.59 -3.20 -7.77
CA ASN A 62 -0.16 -2.66 -9.06
C ASN A 62 1.09 -3.41 -9.56
N ALA A 63 1.50 -3.14 -10.81
CA ALA A 63 2.63 -3.81 -11.44
C ALA A 63 3.97 -3.64 -10.70
N ALA A 64 4.20 -2.51 -10.04
CA ALA A 64 5.45 -2.24 -9.33
C ALA A 64 5.54 -3.07 -8.04
N ARG A 65 4.45 -3.15 -7.26
CA ARG A 65 4.36 -3.99 -6.06
C ARG A 65 4.43 -5.48 -6.39
N PHE A 66 3.82 -5.88 -7.50
CA PHE A 66 3.88 -7.25 -7.99
C PHE A 66 5.32 -7.65 -8.34
N GLU A 67 6.05 -6.80 -9.07
CA GLU A 67 7.47 -7.02 -9.40
C GLU A 67 8.34 -7.09 -8.14
N GLN A 68 8.16 -6.15 -7.21
CA GLN A 68 8.90 -6.14 -5.94
C GLN A 68 8.71 -7.45 -5.16
N SER A 69 7.47 -7.94 -5.09
CA SER A 69 7.14 -9.19 -4.42
C SER A 69 7.80 -10.40 -5.11
N TYR A 70 7.80 -10.45 -6.45
CA TYR A 70 8.49 -11.51 -7.19
C TYR A 70 10.01 -11.48 -6.97
N ARG A 71 10.64 -10.30 -6.90
CA ARG A 71 12.06 -10.20 -6.52
C ARG A 71 12.31 -10.69 -5.10
N ALA A 72 11.41 -10.37 -4.16
CA ALA A 72 11.51 -10.87 -2.79
C ALA A 72 11.44 -12.41 -2.74
N ILE A 73 10.52 -13.02 -3.50
CA ILE A 73 10.43 -14.48 -3.64
C ILE A 73 11.74 -15.05 -4.22
N ALA A 74 12.22 -14.51 -5.33
CA ALA A 74 13.46 -14.96 -5.97
C ALA A 74 14.66 -14.87 -5.02
N ASN A 75 14.73 -13.83 -4.19
CA ASN A 75 15.74 -13.64 -3.14
C ASN A 75 15.62 -14.67 -2.04
N CYS A 76 14.41 -14.92 -1.54
CA CYS A 76 14.12 -15.91 -0.51
C CYS A 76 14.55 -17.33 -0.94
N VAL A 77 14.13 -17.75 -2.14
CA VAL A 77 14.43 -19.09 -2.68
C VAL A 77 15.78 -19.16 -3.42
N LYS A 78 16.53 -18.06 -3.42
CA LYS A 78 17.89 -17.93 -3.98
C LYS A 78 18.00 -18.36 -5.46
N VAL A 79 17.05 -17.95 -6.31
CA VAL A 79 17.06 -18.26 -7.75
C VAL A 79 18.34 -17.73 -8.42
N PRO A 80 19.02 -18.53 -9.28
CA PRO A 80 20.15 -18.04 -10.08
C PRO A 80 19.76 -16.87 -10.99
N GLY A 81 20.64 -15.89 -11.15
CA GLY A 81 20.37 -14.71 -11.99
C GLY A 81 19.54 -13.60 -11.33
N ARG A 82 18.98 -13.83 -10.13
CA ARG A 82 18.13 -12.83 -9.42
C ARG A 82 18.81 -11.49 -9.09
N GLN A 83 20.15 -11.47 -9.05
CA GLN A 83 20.94 -10.28 -8.76
C GLN A 83 21.17 -9.42 -10.01
N ASP A 84 20.94 -9.97 -11.20
CA ASP A 84 20.96 -9.18 -12.43
C ASP A 84 19.70 -8.33 -12.47
N PRO A 85 19.82 -6.99 -12.38
CA PRO A 85 18.67 -6.12 -12.35
C PRO A 85 17.87 -6.14 -13.67
N LYS A 86 18.50 -6.54 -14.78
CA LYS A 86 17.88 -6.69 -16.12
C LYS A 86 17.31 -8.09 -16.37
N ALA A 87 17.48 -9.02 -15.42
CA ALA A 87 16.85 -10.33 -15.55
C ALA A 87 15.32 -10.22 -15.52
N ASP A 88 14.66 -11.03 -16.34
CA ASP A 88 13.22 -11.23 -16.25
C ASP A 88 12.92 -12.03 -14.97
N ILE A 89 12.70 -11.30 -13.88
CA ILE A 89 12.41 -11.89 -12.58
C ILE A 89 11.14 -12.76 -12.62
N PHE A 90 10.17 -12.38 -13.45
CA PHE A 90 8.93 -13.12 -13.57
C PHE A 90 9.20 -14.49 -14.17
N GLN A 91 10.01 -14.56 -15.23
CA GLN A 91 10.43 -15.83 -15.81
C GLN A 91 11.22 -16.68 -14.81
N LEU A 92 12.17 -16.09 -14.09
CA LEU A 92 13.00 -16.81 -13.11
C LEU A 92 12.16 -17.45 -11.99
N VAL A 93 11.22 -16.70 -11.42
CA VAL A 93 10.31 -17.21 -10.37
C VAL A 93 9.33 -18.21 -10.95
N HIS A 94 8.78 -17.93 -12.13
CA HIS A 94 7.88 -18.85 -12.83
C HIS A 94 8.56 -20.22 -13.05
N ASP A 95 9.78 -20.24 -13.57
CA ASP A 95 10.52 -21.49 -13.83
C ASP A 95 10.84 -22.25 -12.54
N TRP A 96 11.11 -21.54 -11.45
CA TRP A 96 11.29 -22.14 -10.13
C TRP A 96 10.00 -22.78 -9.60
N LEU A 97 8.87 -22.09 -9.70
CA LEU A 97 7.55 -22.59 -9.28
C LEU A 97 7.08 -23.77 -10.14
N GLN A 98 7.54 -23.86 -11.38
CA GLN A 98 7.24 -24.95 -12.30
C GLN A 98 8.01 -26.25 -11.97
N ASP A 99 9.17 -26.16 -11.33
CA ASP A 99 10.00 -27.32 -11.01
C ASP A 99 9.43 -28.11 -9.82
N GLU A 100 8.80 -29.25 -10.10
CA GLU A 100 8.23 -30.16 -9.09
C GLU A 100 9.24 -30.59 -8.02
N ARG A 101 10.54 -30.58 -8.33
CA ARG A 101 11.61 -30.92 -7.37
C ARG A 101 11.76 -29.89 -6.27
N LYS A 102 11.16 -28.70 -6.42
CA LYS A 102 11.17 -27.61 -5.40
C LYS A 102 10.08 -27.77 -4.36
N GLY A 103 9.18 -28.73 -4.52
CA GLY A 103 8.10 -29.03 -3.60
C GLY A 103 6.82 -28.26 -3.90
N ARG A 104 5.82 -28.42 -3.03
CA ARG A 104 4.52 -27.76 -3.16
C ARG A 104 4.61 -26.30 -2.75
N TRP A 105 3.75 -25.47 -3.32
CA TRP A 105 3.70 -24.05 -2.99
C TRP A 105 2.28 -23.50 -3.04
N VAL A 106 2.05 -22.42 -2.29
CA VAL A 106 0.84 -21.61 -2.32
C VAL A 106 1.23 -20.16 -2.54
N LEU A 107 0.62 -19.53 -3.53
CA LEU A 107 0.85 -18.13 -3.88
C LEU A 107 -0.39 -17.30 -3.51
N ILE A 108 -0.24 -16.35 -2.60
CA ILE A 108 -1.32 -15.43 -2.21
C ILE A 108 -1.10 -14.11 -2.95
N LEU A 109 -1.97 -13.79 -3.90
CA LEU A 109 -2.01 -12.50 -4.59
C LEU A 109 -2.97 -11.57 -3.85
N ASP A 110 -2.44 -10.73 -2.97
CA ASP A 110 -3.26 -9.82 -2.19
C ASP A 110 -3.55 -8.52 -2.95
N ASN A 111 -4.80 -8.06 -2.86
CA ASN A 111 -5.22 -6.71 -3.21
C ASN A 111 -5.31 -6.40 -4.72
N VAL A 112 -5.72 -7.38 -5.54
CA VAL A 112 -5.85 -7.28 -7.00
C VAL A 112 -7.12 -6.52 -7.41
N ASP A 113 -7.23 -5.25 -6.99
CA ASP A 113 -8.40 -4.41 -7.25
C ASP A 113 -8.52 -3.98 -8.73
N ASP A 114 -7.40 -3.93 -9.45
CA ASP A 114 -7.32 -3.68 -10.90
C ASP A 114 -6.49 -4.79 -11.58
N ALA A 115 -7.16 -5.71 -12.28
CA ALA A 115 -6.48 -6.82 -12.95
C ALA A 115 -5.84 -6.44 -14.30
N ARG A 116 -6.05 -5.21 -14.82
CA ARG A 116 -5.56 -4.83 -16.15
C ARG A 116 -4.05 -4.99 -16.28
N PHE A 117 -3.29 -4.60 -15.26
CA PHE A 117 -1.83 -4.74 -15.28
C PHE A 117 -1.35 -6.20 -15.32
N LEU A 118 -2.19 -7.16 -14.92
CA LEU A 118 -1.91 -8.59 -15.02
C LEU A 118 -2.30 -9.18 -16.37
N LEU A 119 -3.40 -8.69 -16.95
CA LEU A 119 -4.04 -9.24 -18.14
C LEU A 119 -3.54 -8.61 -19.44
N GLU A 120 -3.12 -7.35 -19.40
CA GLU A 120 -2.60 -6.63 -20.57
C GLU A 120 -1.09 -6.92 -20.72
N ALA A 121 -0.66 -7.23 -21.94
CA ALA A 121 0.76 -7.39 -22.23
C ALA A 121 1.47 -6.02 -22.14
N ARG A 122 2.61 -5.97 -21.44
CA ARG A 122 3.49 -4.78 -21.44
C ARG A 122 3.91 -4.52 -22.91
N GLY A 123 3.41 -3.45 -23.53
CA GLY A 123 3.71 -3.11 -24.92
C GLY A 123 2.70 -3.56 -25.98
N ALA A 124 1.45 -3.89 -25.64
CA ALA A 124 0.39 -4.24 -26.60
C ALA A 124 0.00 -3.10 -27.60
N GLY A 125 0.71 -1.98 -27.58
CA GLY A 125 0.64 -0.92 -28.59
C GLY A 125 1.86 -0.96 -29.51
N ARG A 126 1.73 -1.74 -30.61
CA ARG A 126 2.45 -1.67 -31.89
C ARG A 126 3.55 -2.69 -32.19
N ASP A 127 3.38 -3.22 -33.40
CA ASP A 127 4.22 -3.97 -34.33
C ASP A 127 4.77 -5.34 -33.91
N LYS A 128 4.12 -6.37 -34.47
CA LYS A 128 4.42 -7.82 -34.40
C LYS A 128 5.74 -8.24 -35.08
N GLU A 129 6.67 -7.32 -35.35
CA GLU A 129 7.81 -7.59 -36.25
C GLU A 129 9.20 -7.59 -35.59
N THR A 130 9.32 -7.27 -34.29
CA THR A 130 10.57 -7.53 -33.56
C THR A 130 10.51 -8.88 -32.87
N GLU A 131 11.05 -9.90 -33.55
CA GLU A 131 11.44 -11.18 -32.95
C GLU A 131 12.52 -10.94 -31.88
N GLY A 132 12.11 -10.65 -30.65
CA GLY A 132 13.00 -10.42 -29.52
C GLY A 132 12.27 -10.47 -28.17
N LYS A 133 12.23 -11.66 -27.56
CA LYS A 133 11.76 -11.99 -26.19
C LYS A 133 10.37 -11.43 -25.81
N GLY A 134 9.37 -12.29 -25.96
CA GLY A 134 7.95 -11.98 -25.81
C GLY A 134 7.53 -11.43 -24.46
N TRP A 135 7.04 -10.20 -24.45
CA TRP A 135 6.31 -9.62 -23.34
C TRP A 135 4.90 -10.20 -23.29
N GLN A 136 4.72 -11.23 -22.46
CA GLN A 136 3.41 -11.82 -22.20
C GLN A 136 2.72 -11.12 -21.01
N PRO A 137 1.38 -11.20 -20.92
CA PRO A 137 0.65 -10.74 -19.74
C PRO A 137 1.24 -11.32 -18.44
N LEU A 138 1.30 -10.50 -17.37
CA LEU A 138 1.91 -10.94 -16.11
C LEU A 138 1.20 -12.16 -15.49
N VAL A 139 -0.09 -12.34 -15.77
CA VAL A 139 -0.86 -13.52 -15.35
C VAL A 139 -0.27 -14.83 -15.86
N ASN A 140 0.46 -14.82 -16.99
CA ASN A 140 1.08 -16.02 -17.54
C ASN A 140 2.30 -16.48 -16.74
N TYR A 141 2.91 -15.59 -15.96
CA TYR A 141 4.00 -15.96 -15.05
C TYR A 141 3.50 -16.54 -13.73
N VAL A 142 2.19 -16.65 -13.54
CA VAL A 142 1.56 -17.38 -12.42
C VAL A 142 1.26 -18.81 -12.88
N PRO A 143 2.04 -19.83 -12.47
CA PRO A 143 1.85 -21.19 -12.96
C PRO A 143 0.49 -21.78 -12.57
N LYS A 144 -0.10 -22.57 -13.47
CA LYS A 144 -1.30 -23.38 -13.21
C LYS A 144 -0.92 -24.86 -13.22
N ARG A 145 -0.40 -25.38 -12.10
CA ARG A 145 0.14 -26.75 -11.98
C ARG A 145 -0.45 -27.47 -10.78
N GLN A 146 -0.55 -28.79 -10.85
CA GLN A 146 -1.17 -29.59 -9.79
C GLN A 146 -0.45 -29.44 -8.44
N HIS A 147 0.88 -29.29 -8.39
CA HIS A 147 1.61 -29.15 -7.13
C HIS A 147 1.62 -27.72 -6.53
N GLY A 148 0.83 -26.80 -7.09
CA GLY A 148 0.71 -25.43 -6.59
C GLY A 148 -0.73 -24.92 -6.55
N SER A 149 -1.01 -23.97 -5.66
CA SER A 149 -2.31 -23.28 -5.63
C SER A 149 -2.13 -21.77 -5.52
N VAL A 150 -3.13 -21.02 -5.99
CA VAL A 150 -3.08 -19.56 -5.98
C VAL A 150 -4.38 -19.02 -5.39
N LEU A 151 -4.24 -18.14 -4.40
CA LEU A 151 -5.35 -17.44 -3.76
C LEU A 151 -5.27 -15.95 -4.05
N VAL A 152 -6.29 -15.40 -4.68
CA VAL A 152 -6.38 -13.97 -5.00
C VAL A 152 -7.31 -13.30 -4.00
N THR A 153 -6.95 -12.13 -3.47
CA THR A 153 -7.89 -11.26 -2.75
C THR A 153 -8.18 -10.01 -3.58
N THR A 154 -9.45 -9.62 -3.70
CA THR A 154 -9.83 -8.42 -4.45
C THR A 154 -11.14 -7.82 -3.95
N ARG A 155 -11.31 -6.50 -4.08
CA ARG A 155 -12.60 -5.84 -3.92
C ARG A 155 -13.44 -5.84 -5.19
N SER A 156 -12.82 -6.11 -6.34
CA SER A 156 -13.45 -6.00 -7.65
C SER A 156 -13.86 -7.36 -8.18
N ARG A 157 -15.17 -7.63 -8.23
CA ARG A 157 -15.69 -8.84 -8.88
C ARG A 157 -15.32 -8.91 -10.37
N ASN A 158 -15.21 -7.76 -11.02
CA ASN A 158 -14.76 -7.66 -12.40
C ASN A 158 -13.30 -8.07 -12.56
N ALA A 159 -12.42 -7.67 -11.63
CA ALA A 159 -11.03 -8.11 -11.62
C ALA A 159 -10.92 -9.64 -11.42
N ALA A 160 -11.71 -10.20 -10.49
CA ALA A 160 -11.76 -11.65 -10.28
C ALA A 160 -12.22 -12.42 -11.54
N ARG A 161 -13.27 -11.95 -12.21
CA ARG A 161 -13.78 -12.56 -13.47
C ARG A 161 -12.76 -12.56 -14.60
N GLY A 162 -11.81 -11.62 -14.59
CA GLY A 162 -10.70 -11.61 -15.55
C GLY A 162 -9.63 -12.66 -15.26
N LEU A 163 -9.57 -13.19 -14.03
CA LEU A 163 -8.51 -14.09 -13.56
C LEU A 163 -8.97 -15.53 -13.36
N VAL A 164 -10.20 -15.73 -12.87
CA VAL A 164 -10.78 -17.03 -12.50
C VAL A 164 -12.18 -17.24 -13.08
N ASP A 165 -12.57 -18.50 -13.21
CA ASP A 165 -13.95 -18.88 -13.54
C ASP A 165 -14.90 -18.47 -12.39
N GLU A 166 -16.17 -18.17 -12.70
CA GLU A 166 -17.16 -17.72 -11.70
C GLU A 166 -17.36 -18.74 -10.55
N ARG A 167 -17.16 -20.04 -10.82
CA ARG A 167 -17.24 -21.11 -9.80
C ARG A 167 -16.12 -21.08 -8.77
N ASP A 168 -15.00 -20.46 -9.12
CA ASP A 168 -13.80 -20.32 -8.27
C ASP A 168 -13.74 -18.93 -7.60
N ILE A 169 -14.79 -18.12 -7.79
CA ILE A 169 -15.03 -16.87 -7.07
C ILE A 169 -15.82 -17.14 -5.80
N VAL A 170 -15.24 -16.73 -4.67
CA VAL A 170 -15.85 -16.85 -3.35
C VAL A 170 -16.19 -15.46 -2.82
N SER A 171 -17.49 -15.20 -2.62
CA SER A 171 -17.94 -13.94 -2.00
C SER A 171 -17.67 -13.96 -0.50
N VAL A 172 -16.97 -12.94 0.00
CA VAL A 172 -16.70 -12.72 1.41
C VAL A 172 -17.60 -11.58 1.87
N GLU A 173 -18.65 -11.96 2.59
CA GLU A 173 -19.62 -11.05 3.18
C GLU A 173 -19.17 -10.54 4.56
N PRO A 174 -19.76 -9.43 5.04
CA PRO A 174 -19.63 -9.00 6.44
C PRO A 174 -19.85 -10.16 7.41
N MET A 175 -19.19 -10.07 8.56
CA MET A 175 -19.17 -11.15 9.53
C MET A 175 -20.57 -11.47 10.02
N GLU A 176 -20.85 -12.74 10.31
CA GLU A 176 -22.10 -13.09 10.99
C GLU A 176 -22.16 -12.46 12.39
N ARG A 177 -23.37 -12.11 12.83
CA ARG A 177 -23.60 -11.41 14.10
C ARG A 177 -22.92 -12.09 15.29
N ARG A 178 -22.99 -13.42 15.36
CA ARG A 178 -22.39 -14.21 16.45
C ARG A 178 -20.89 -13.96 16.56
N ASP A 179 -20.21 -14.04 15.43
CA ASP A 179 -18.76 -13.87 15.35
C ASP A 179 -18.37 -12.41 15.54
N ALA A 180 -19.18 -11.47 15.03
CA ALA A 180 -18.97 -10.04 15.20
C ALA A 180 -19.02 -9.62 16.68
N VAL A 181 -20.00 -10.16 17.41
CA VAL A 181 -20.11 -9.96 18.86
C VAL A 181 -18.91 -10.56 19.58
N ALA A 182 -18.51 -11.78 19.23
CA ALA A 182 -17.39 -12.45 19.89
C ALA A 182 -16.06 -11.72 19.63
N LEU A 183 -15.87 -11.17 18.43
CA LEU A 183 -14.75 -10.26 18.13
C LEU A 183 -14.76 -9.03 19.04
N LEU A 184 -15.88 -8.31 19.10
CA LEU A 184 -15.99 -7.08 19.88
C LEU A 184 -15.79 -7.33 21.36
N GLN A 185 -16.41 -8.38 21.92
CA GLN A 185 -16.21 -8.80 23.32
C GLN A 185 -14.73 -9.05 23.61
N LYS A 186 -14.05 -9.73 22.68
CA LYS A 186 -12.63 -10.01 22.84
C LYS A 186 -11.78 -8.75 22.79
N LYS A 187 -12.11 -7.80 21.90
CA LYS A 187 -11.38 -6.53 21.81
C LYS A 187 -11.63 -5.63 23.00
N LEU A 188 -12.87 -5.48 23.43
CA LEU A 188 -13.30 -4.61 24.54
C LEU A 188 -13.00 -5.19 25.93
N GLY A 189 -12.73 -6.50 26.03
CA GLY A 189 -12.58 -7.23 27.29
C GLY A 189 -13.92 -7.77 27.83
N GLN A 190 -13.88 -8.94 28.51
CA GLN A 190 -15.05 -9.75 28.92
C GLN A 190 -16.02 -9.08 29.94
N GLN A 191 -15.82 -7.83 30.30
CA GLN A 191 -16.58 -7.10 31.33
C GLN A 191 -17.81 -6.35 30.77
N GLU A 192 -17.97 -6.29 29.45
CA GLU A 192 -19.04 -5.53 28.80
C GLU A 192 -20.36 -6.31 28.71
N LYS A 193 -21.49 -5.61 28.86
CA LYS A 193 -22.82 -6.21 28.78
C LYS A 193 -23.09 -6.75 27.38
N SER A 194 -23.54 -8.00 27.28
CA SER A 194 -23.75 -8.66 26.00
C SER A 194 -24.71 -7.92 25.07
N GLU A 195 -25.73 -7.22 25.60
CA GLU A 195 -26.70 -6.48 24.79
C GLU A 195 -26.09 -5.26 24.08
N GLU A 196 -25.27 -4.46 24.79
CA GLU A 196 -24.62 -3.27 24.22
C GLU A 196 -23.62 -3.66 23.13
N VAL A 197 -22.92 -4.78 23.31
CA VAL A 197 -21.99 -5.32 22.30
C VAL A 197 -22.73 -5.76 21.04
N VAL A 198 -23.91 -6.39 21.18
CA VAL A 198 -24.76 -6.79 20.05
C VAL A 198 -25.28 -5.56 19.30
N GLU A 199 -25.69 -4.52 20.02
CA GLU A 199 -26.13 -3.25 19.44
C GLU A 199 -25.00 -2.59 18.65
N LEU A 200 -23.80 -2.48 19.23
CA LEU A 200 -22.62 -1.94 18.56
C LEU A 200 -22.22 -2.75 17.32
N ALA A 201 -22.21 -4.09 17.41
CA ALA A 201 -21.92 -4.95 16.27
C ALA A 201 -22.91 -4.70 15.10
N THR A 202 -24.17 -4.43 15.44
CA THR A 202 -25.23 -4.18 14.47
C THR A 202 -25.07 -2.80 13.81
N GLU A 203 -24.81 -1.75 14.58
CA GLU A 203 -24.59 -0.38 14.09
C GLU A 203 -23.31 -0.27 13.25
N LEU A 204 -22.28 -1.04 13.59
CA LEU A 204 -21.06 -1.17 12.79
C LEU A 204 -21.22 -2.16 11.62
N GLU A 205 -22.45 -2.61 11.38
CA GLU A 205 -22.86 -3.45 10.27
C GLU A 205 -22.03 -4.74 10.12
N CYS A 206 -21.55 -5.24 11.27
CA CYS A 206 -20.69 -6.43 11.40
C CYS A 206 -19.41 -6.36 10.54
N MET A 207 -18.88 -5.15 10.29
CA MET A 207 -17.62 -4.95 9.59
C MET A 207 -16.41 -5.11 10.52
N PRO A 208 -15.52 -6.09 10.30
CA PRO A 208 -14.28 -6.30 11.06
C PRO A 208 -13.51 -5.02 11.37
N LEU A 209 -13.20 -4.23 10.34
CA LEU A 209 -12.36 -3.06 10.49
C LEU A 209 -13.03 -1.98 11.36
N ALA A 210 -14.31 -1.67 11.10
CA ALA A 210 -15.06 -0.70 11.90
C ALA A 210 -15.15 -1.14 13.36
N MET A 211 -15.38 -2.42 13.62
CA MET A 211 -15.44 -2.97 14.97
C MET A 211 -14.12 -2.84 15.72
N VAL A 212 -12.99 -3.17 15.09
CA VAL A 212 -11.68 -3.06 15.73
C VAL A 212 -11.33 -1.60 16.01
N GLN A 213 -11.59 -0.69 15.08
CA GLN A 213 -11.34 0.74 15.26
C GLN A 213 -12.24 1.35 16.36
N ALA A 214 -13.53 0.99 16.38
CA ALA A 214 -14.45 1.44 17.42
C ALA A 214 -14.03 0.92 18.81
N ALA A 215 -13.65 -0.35 18.91
CA ALA A 215 -13.18 -0.93 20.15
C ALA A 215 -11.89 -0.25 20.63
N ALA A 216 -10.93 0.00 19.74
CA ALA A 216 -9.71 0.74 20.07
C ALA A 216 -10.01 2.12 20.66
N TYR A 217 -10.91 2.88 20.02
CA TYR A 217 -11.34 4.18 20.52
C TYR A 217 -11.96 4.13 21.91
N ILE A 218 -12.84 3.17 22.16
CA ILE A 218 -13.48 3.01 23.48
C ILE A 218 -12.41 2.68 24.53
N ILE A 219 -11.53 1.72 24.25
CA ILE A 219 -10.50 1.25 25.19
C ILE A 219 -9.54 2.38 25.57
N GLN A 220 -9.02 3.12 24.59
CA GLN A 220 -8.04 4.18 24.84
C GLN A 220 -8.60 5.35 25.65
N ARG A 221 -9.93 5.51 25.67
CA ARG A 221 -10.62 6.56 26.42
C ARG A 221 -11.27 6.07 27.72
N ARG A 222 -11.09 4.80 28.10
CA ARG A 222 -11.54 4.30 29.40
C ARG A 222 -10.74 4.94 30.55
N PRO A 223 -11.34 5.10 31.74
CA PRO A 223 -12.74 4.77 32.08
C PRO A 223 -13.74 5.89 31.70
N CYS A 224 -13.27 7.03 31.20
CA CYS A 224 -14.05 8.23 30.98
C CYS A 224 -15.02 8.16 29.79
N TYR A 225 -14.91 7.13 28.94
CA TYR A 225 -15.75 6.96 27.76
C TYR A 225 -16.30 5.53 27.68
N SER A 226 -17.63 5.43 27.69
CA SER A 226 -18.39 4.18 27.66
C SER A 226 -18.85 3.81 26.25
N MET A 227 -19.22 2.55 26.06
CA MET A 227 -19.80 2.06 24.81
C MET A 227 -21.07 2.80 24.41
N LYS A 228 -21.94 3.13 25.38
CA LYS A 228 -23.15 3.93 25.13
C LYS A 228 -22.84 5.32 24.59
N GLN A 229 -21.80 5.98 25.12
CA GLN A 229 -21.37 7.28 24.63
C GLN A 229 -20.82 7.17 23.20
N TYR A 230 -20.09 6.10 22.90
CA TYR A 230 -19.62 5.83 21.53
C TYR A 230 -20.80 5.64 20.56
N LEU A 231 -21.77 4.78 20.90
CA LEU A 231 -22.97 4.55 20.10
C LEU A 231 -23.75 5.83 19.83
N ALA A 232 -23.93 6.68 20.85
CA ALA A 232 -24.58 7.98 20.68
C ALA A 232 -23.79 8.91 19.74
N ASN A 233 -22.46 8.92 19.85
CA ASN A 233 -21.60 9.71 18.95
C ASN A 233 -21.65 9.18 17.51
N PHE A 234 -21.57 7.87 17.33
CA PHE A 234 -21.67 7.19 16.05
C PHE A 234 -22.97 7.55 15.32
N ARG A 235 -24.12 7.38 15.98
CA ARG A 235 -25.44 7.75 15.43
C ARG A 235 -25.55 9.23 15.09
N ARG A 236 -24.93 10.11 15.87
CA ARG A 236 -24.89 11.55 15.61
C ARG A 236 -24.04 11.86 14.38
N SER A 237 -22.87 11.23 14.25
CA SER A 237 -21.97 11.42 13.10
C SER A 237 -22.57 10.84 11.81
N ASP A 238 -23.26 9.70 11.89
CA ASP A 238 -24.00 9.13 10.76
C ASP A 238 -25.09 10.08 10.24
N ARG A 239 -25.81 10.77 11.13
CA ARG A 239 -26.81 11.80 10.72
C ARG A 239 -26.19 13.05 10.09
N LYS A 240 -24.96 13.43 10.48
CA LYS A 240 -24.24 14.61 9.96
C LYS A 240 -23.55 14.34 8.62
N LYS A 241 -23.58 13.09 8.14
CA LYS A 241 -22.78 12.55 7.04
C LYS A 241 -23.07 13.14 5.65
N THR A 242 -24.13 13.94 5.49
CA THR A 242 -24.49 14.59 4.22
C THR A 242 -23.35 15.41 3.60
N ALA A 243 -22.42 15.97 4.40
CA ALA A 243 -21.32 16.80 3.87
C ALA A 243 -20.15 16.02 3.23
N LEU A 244 -19.80 14.80 3.68
CA LEU A 244 -18.65 14.05 3.16
C LEU A 244 -18.91 13.41 1.78
N PHE A 245 -20.20 13.19 1.43
CA PHE A 245 -20.62 12.39 0.27
C PHE A 245 -21.32 13.19 -0.84
N ASP A 246 -21.59 14.49 -0.64
CA ASP A 246 -22.29 15.36 -1.61
C ASP A 246 -21.39 15.89 -2.76
N ASN A 247 -20.18 15.33 -2.95
CA ASN A 247 -19.23 15.85 -3.93
C ASN A 247 -19.56 15.46 -5.39
N LYS A 248 -19.48 16.47 -6.28
CA LYS A 248 -19.81 16.40 -7.72
C LYS A 248 -18.70 15.81 -8.61
N ASP A 249 -17.57 15.40 -8.05
CA ASP A 249 -16.40 14.93 -8.82
C ASP A 249 -16.60 13.51 -9.40
N ILE A 250 -16.51 13.40 -10.73
CA ILE A 250 -16.81 12.17 -11.49
C ILE A 250 -15.77 11.05 -11.23
N GLN A 251 -14.47 11.36 -11.13
CA GLN A 251 -13.42 10.36 -10.86
C GLN A 251 -13.55 9.75 -9.46
N VAL A 252 -13.85 10.60 -8.48
CA VAL A 252 -14.12 10.22 -7.10
C VAL A 252 -15.38 9.37 -7.01
N ARG A 253 -16.43 9.68 -7.79
CA ARG A 253 -17.62 8.84 -7.88
C ARG A 253 -17.30 7.45 -8.36
N GLU A 254 -16.25 7.22 -9.16
CA GLU A 254 -15.92 5.88 -9.67
C GLU A 254 -15.11 5.03 -8.66
N GLU A 255 -14.25 5.66 -7.85
CA GLU A 255 -13.61 5.02 -6.68
C GLU A 255 -14.65 4.76 -5.57
N LEU A 256 -15.50 5.74 -5.27
CA LEU A 256 -16.64 5.59 -4.35
C LEU A 256 -17.76 4.73 -4.93
N ARG A 257 -17.82 4.46 -6.25
CA ARG A 257 -18.79 3.52 -6.85
C ARG A 257 -18.31 2.09 -6.71
N ARG A 258 -16.99 1.85 -6.86
CA ARG A 258 -16.36 0.58 -6.48
C ARG A 258 -16.56 0.27 -5.00
N ASP A 259 -16.62 1.33 -4.18
CA ASP A 259 -16.84 1.29 -2.74
C ASP A 259 -18.25 1.78 -2.32
N ARG A 260 -19.27 1.79 -3.20
CA ARG A 260 -20.62 2.33 -2.83
C ARG A 260 -21.35 1.47 -1.80
N GLU A 261 -20.88 0.24 -1.66
CA GLU A 261 -21.24 -0.73 -0.63
C GLU A 261 -20.20 -0.78 0.51
N ALA A 262 -19.08 -0.04 0.44
CA ALA A 262 -18.16 0.10 1.56
C ALA A 262 -18.89 0.86 2.67
N LYS A 263 -19.41 0.03 3.58
CA LYS A 263 -20.38 0.39 4.60
C LYS A 263 -20.01 1.66 5.35
N ASN A 264 -21.05 2.44 5.60
CA ASN A 264 -20.99 3.76 6.19
C ASN A 264 -20.20 3.77 7.50
N SER A 265 -20.24 2.66 8.22
CA SER A 265 -19.57 2.42 9.49
C SER A 265 -18.06 2.66 9.49
N ILE A 266 -17.30 2.17 8.50
CA ILE A 266 -15.83 2.31 8.51
C ILE A 266 -15.43 3.79 8.45
N ILE A 267 -16.05 4.56 7.56
CA ILE A 267 -15.74 5.99 7.38
C ILE A 267 -16.14 6.79 8.62
N ILE A 268 -17.28 6.48 9.24
CA ILE A 268 -17.73 7.18 10.45
C ILE A 268 -16.82 6.85 11.63
N THR A 269 -16.46 5.59 11.82
CA THR A 269 -15.56 5.17 12.90
C THR A 269 -14.17 5.77 12.71
N TRP A 270 -13.67 5.81 11.48
CA TRP A 270 -12.46 6.56 11.14
C TRP A 270 -12.59 8.03 11.51
N GLN A 271 -13.66 8.71 11.09
CA GLN A 271 -13.86 10.14 11.35
C GLN A 271 -13.86 10.45 12.85
N ILE A 272 -14.60 9.68 13.65
CA ILE A 272 -14.66 9.85 15.11
C ILE A 272 -13.28 9.74 15.74
N SER A 273 -12.47 8.78 15.28
CA SER A 273 -11.13 8.55 15.83
C SER A 273 -10.12 9.58 15.32
N PHE A 274 -10.20 9.95 14.04
CA PHE A 274 -9.34 10.97 13.43
C PHE A 274 -9.56 12.35 14.05
N ASP A 275 -10.81 12.77 14.26
CA ASP A 275 -11.11 14.04 14.94
C ASP A 275 -10.50 14.07 16.36
N TYR A 276 -10.61 12.97 17.10
CA TYR A 276 -10.00 12.87 18.42
C TYR A 276 -8.47 12.89 18.39
N ILE A 277 -7.84 12.14 17.47
CA ILE A 277 -6.38 12.15 17.30
C ILE A 277 -5.91 13.57 16.97
N ARG A 278 -6.60 14.27 16.07
CA ARG A 278 -6.25 15.63 15.69
C ARG A 278 -6.37 16.62 16.86
N GLU A 279 -7.35 16.45 17.74
CA GLU A 279 -7.50 17.27 18.95
C GLU A 279 -6.43 16.96 20.01
N THR A 280 -6.02 15.70 20.16
CA THR A 280 -5.16 15.26 21.27
C THR A 280 -3.68 15.16 20.90
N ARG A 281 -3.38 14.80 19.65
CA ARG A 281 -2.03 14.62 19.10
C ARG A 281 -2.02 15.02 17.62
N PRO A 282 -1.97 16.35 17.32
CA PRO A 282 -2.00 16.86 15.96
C PRO A 282 -0.89 16.31 15.05
N SER A 283 0.29 16.00 15.62
CA SER A 283 1.43 15.40 14.91
C SER A 283 1.06 14.04 14.28
N ALA A 284 0.41 13.16 15.03
CA ALA A 284 -0.07 11.86 14.53
C ALA A 284 -1.15 12.02 13.44
N ALA A 285 -2.05 13.00 13.57
CA ALA A 285 -3.02 13.32 12.52
C ALA A 285 -2.33 13.83 11.24
N GLY A 286 -1.28 14.65 11.40
CA GLY A 286 -0.44 15.11 10.30
C GLY A 286 0.30 13.96 9.62
N LEU A 287 0.88 13.04 10.40
CA LEU A 287 1.52 11.84 9.89
C LEU A 287 0.56 10.98 9.06
N LEU A 288 -0.65 10.72 9.57
CA LEU A 288 -1.68 10.00 8.82
C LEU A 288 -2.07 10.71 7.51
N SER A 289 -2.15 12.05 7.56
CA SER A 289 -2.46 12.90 6.41
C SER A 289 -1.38 12.79 5.33
N LEU A 290 -0.10 12.85 5.72
CA LEU A 290 1.04 12.66 4.83
C LEU A 290 1.06 11.24 4.21
N MET A 291 0.92 10.20 5.05
CA MET A 291 0.90 8.80 4.61
C MET A 291 -0.20 8.54 3.57
N SER A 292 -1.30 9.29 3.61
CA SER A 292 -2.44 9.09 2.70
C SER A 292 -2.15 9.37 1.22
N PHE A 293 -1.03 10.00 0.87
CA PHE A 293 -0.65 10.29 -0.52
C PHE A 293 0.28 9.25 -1.14
N PHE A 294 0.96 8.45 -0.32
CA PHE A 294 1.83 7.36 -0.76
C PHE A 294 1.02 6.18 -1.34
N ASP A 295 1.67 5.29 -2.08
CA ASP A 295 1.11 3.94 -2.29
C ASP A 295 0.76 3.31 -0.92
N ARG A 296 -0.42 2.68 -0.84
CA ARG A 296 -1.01 2.16 0.40
C ARG A 296 -0.22 1.07 1.11
N GLN A 297 0.76 0.46 0.44
CA GLN A 297 1.62 -0.59 0.99
C GLN A 297 3.06 -0.11 0.97
N GLY A 298 3.92 -0.68 1.82
CA GLY A 298 5.37 -0.47 1.80
C GLY A 298 5.82 0.99 1.88
N ILE A 299 5.13 1.82 2.67
CA ILE A 299 5.46 3.24 2.92
C ILE A 299 6.73 3.31 3.79
N PRO A 300 7.88 3.76 3.26
CA PRO A 300 9.12 3.77 4.02
C PRO A 300 9.14 4.83 5.12
N GLU A 301 9.65 4.47 6.29
CA GLU A 301 9.76 5.36 7.46
C GLU A 301 10.56 6.63 7.17
N ASN A 302 11.66 6.52 6.41
CA ASN A 302 12.52 7.65 6.08
C ASN A 302 11.79 8.76 5.30
N LEU A 303 10.75 8.43 4.52
CA LEU A 303 9.93 9.42 3.81
C LEU A 303 8.95 10.16 4.72
N LEU A 304 8.64 9.57 5.87
CA LEU A 304 7.72 10.13 6.86
C LEU A 304 8.45 11.02 7.86
N ARG A 305 9.72 10.71 8.15
CA ARG A 305 10.59 11.52 9.02
C ARG A 305 11.12 12.78 8.35
N ALA A 306 11.32 12.76 7.03
CA ALA A 306 11.80 13.92 6.30
C ALA A 306 10.81 15.10 6.42
N GLN A 307 11.19 16.15 7.14
CA GLN A 307 10.51 17.44 7.14
C GLN A 307 11.24 18.35 6.14
N PRO A 308 10.53 19.07 5.24
CA PRO A 308 11.17 20.04 4.36
C PRO A 308 11.71 21.21 5.18
N GLY A 309 13.03 21.28 5.34
CA GLY A 309 13.71 22.36 6.06
C GLY A 309 15.07 21.99 6.68
N GLU A 310 15.40 20.70 6.82
CA GLU A 310 16.74 20.27 7.22
C GLU A 310 17.55 19.92 5.97
N GLU A 311 18.40 20.84 5.52
CA GLU A 311 19.42 20.54 4.52
C GLU A 311 20.28 19.38 5.03
N PRO A 312 20.50 18.30 4.26
CA PRO A 312 21.47 17.30 4.63
C PRO A 312 22.86 17.95 4.57
N ALA A 313 23.49 18.12 5.74
CA ALA A 313 24.86 18.55 5.84
C ALA A 313 25.74 17.67 4.93
N GLN A 314 26.36 18.32 3.95
CA GLN A 314 27.25 17.73 2.97
C GLN A 314 28.37 16.98 3.70
N GLN A 315 28.36 15.65 3.62
CA GLN A 315 29.58 14.86 3.81
C GLN A 315 30.42 14.99 2.55
N GLU A 316 31.18 16.08 2.44
CA GLU A 316 32.31 16.16 1.53
C GLU A 316 33.61 15.96 2.32
N GLN A 317 34.41 15.01 1.83
CA GLN A 317 35.79 14.76 2.23
C GLN A 317 36.59 16.04 2.47
N HIS A 318 37.13 16.19 3.67
CA HIS A 318 38.44 16.80 3.85
C HIS A 318 39.32 15.93 4.76
N LYS A 319 40.03 14.99 4.12
CA LYS A 319 41.34 14.56 4.60
C LYS A 319 42.25 15.79 4.61
N ARG A 320 42.74 16.18 5.79
CA ARG A 320 44.10 16.68 5.96
C ARG A 320 44.52 16.54 7.41
N ASP A 321 45.71 15.98 7.55
CA ASP A 321 46.40 15.63 8.78
C ASP A 321 46.63 16.84 9.69
N SER A 322 46.59 16.61 11.01
CA SER A 322 47.63 17.07 11.95
C SER A 322 47.31 16.54 13.35
N GLU A 323 48.21 15.71 13.87
CA GLU A 323 48.29 15.25 15.24
C GLU A 323 48.43 16.42 16.22
N ARG A 324 47.71 16.39 17.36
CA ARG A 324 48.30 16.35 18.72
C ARG A 324 47.26 16.51 19.84
N GLN A 325 47.45 15.61 20.81
CA GLN A 325 47.28 15.76 22.26
C GLN A 325 45.90 15.52 22.89
N ALA A 326 45.84 14.34 23.50
CA ALA A 326 44.90 13.90 24.52
C ALA A 326 44.91 14.78 25.77
N TRP A 327 43.72 15.08 26.29
CA TRP A 327 43.41 15.08 27.72
C TRP A 327 42.01 14.48 27.89
N GLU A 328 41.90 13.58 28.86
CA GLU A 328 40.71 12.87 29.29
C GLU A 328 39.67 13.85 29.84
N ASP A 329 38.39 13.61 29.56
CA ASP A 329 37.30 13.78 30.52
C ASP A 329 36.13 12.88 30.09
N GLU A 330 35.86 11.90 30.93
CA GLU A 330 34.66 11.08 30.91
C GLU A 330 33.42 11.95 31.21
N ASP A 331 32.28 11.47 30.75
CA ASP A 331 30.93 11.87 31.19
C ASP A 331 30.26 13.03 30.41
N SER A 332 29.77 12.72 29.21
CA SER A 332 28.47 13.19 28.70
C SER A 332 28.23 12.69 27.28
N THR A 333 27.44 11.63 27.13
CA THR A 333 26.81 11.31 25.85
C THR A 333 25.36 10.89 26.07
N SER A 334 24.59 11.84 26.55
CA SER A 334 23.12 11.78 26.60
C SER A 334 22.55 12.97 25.81
N GLN A 335 22.75 13.00 24.50
CA GLN A 335 22.09 13.96 23.62
C GLN A 335 21.82 13.35 22.24
N SER A 336 20.64 12.73 22.07
CA SER A 336 19.67 13.00 20.98
C SER A 336 18.54 11.94 20.95
N SER A 337 17.63 11.91 21.93
CA SER A 337 16.44 11.02 21.87
C SER A 337 15.09 11.76 21.78
N ALA A 338 15.06 13.09 21.95
CA ALA A 338 13.80 13.83 22.06
C ALA A 338 13.01 13.95 20.74
N GLY A 339 13.69 13.90 19.58
CA GLY A 339 13.03 13.94 18.26
C GLY A 339 12.54 12.57 17.78
N ASP A 340 13.14 11.48 18.29
CA ASP A 340 12.80 10.11 17.89
C ASP A 340 11.57 9.57 18.64
N ASP A 341 11.44 9.96 19.92
CA ASP A 341 10.34 9.57 20.80
C ASP A 341 8.97 10.06 20.28
N GLY A 342 8.92 11.27 19.72
CA GLY A 342 7.68 11.86 19.19
C GLY A 342 7.12 11.14 17.97
N PHE A 343 7.99 10.66 17.07
CA PHE A 343 7.57 9.93 15.86
C PHE A 343 7.10 8.51 16.20
N GLU A 344 7.85 7.79 17.05
CA GLU A 344 7.47 6.42 17.43
C GLU A 344 6.13 6.41 18.17
N ASP A 345 5.91 7.37 19.05
CA ASP A 345 4.61 7.56 19.70
C ASP A 345 3.48 7.90 18.70
N ASP A 346 3.74 8.73 17.68
CA ASP A 346 2.76 9.06 16.64
C ASP A 346 2.36 7.77 15.89
N VAL A 347 3.36 6.99 15.47
CA VAL A 347 3.18 5.69 14.82
C VAL A 347 2.41 4.74 15.73
N GLN A 348 2.78 4.65 17.01
CA GLN A 348 2.11 3.79 17.98
C GLN A 348 0.63 4.18 18.15
N MET A 349 0.32 5.48 18.25
CA MET A 349 -1.06 5.95 18.32
C MET A 349 -1.87 5.54 17.08
N LEU A 350 -1.32 5.72 15.87
CA LEU A 350 -1.99 5.33 14.63
C LEU A 350 -2.18 3.80 14.52
N ARG A 351 -1.25 3.01 15.06
CA ARG A 351 -1.34 1.55 15.14
C ARG A 351 -2.39 1.10 16.15
N ASP A 352 -2.48 1.75 17.30
CA ASP A 352 -3.49 1.45 18.32
C ASP A 352 -4.91 1.62 17.79
N TYR A 353 -5.14 2.69 17.01
CA TYR A 353 -6.40 2.92 16.29
C TYR A 353 -6.59 2.04 15.04
N SER A 354 -5.64 1.17 14.70
CA SER A 354 -5.70 0.31 13.50
C SER A 354 -5.88 1.11 12.21
N PHE A 355 -5.25 2.28 12.11
CA PHE A 355 -5.21 3.09 10.89
C PHE A 355 -4.05 2.69 9.99
N ILE A 356 -2.95 2.25 10.60
CA ILE A 356 -1.76 1.74 9.91
C ILE A 356 -1.31 0.41 10.51
N SER A 357 -0.54 -0.34 9.75
CA SER A 357 0.21 -1.52 10.22
C SER A 357 1.68 -1.39 9.84
N ALA A 358 2.56 -1.91 10.70
CA ALA A 358 3.99 -2.02 10.39
C ALA A 358 4.27 -3.39 9.77
N ASN A 359 5.14 -3.41 8.76
CA ASN A 359 5.65 -4.65 8.18
C ASN A 359 6.69 -5.31 9.10
N ILE A 360 7.07 -6.55 8.77
CA ILE A 360 8.00 -7.38 9.57
C ILE A 360 9.39 -6.72 9.68
N ASP A 361 9.78 -5.94 8.68
CA ASP A 361 11.04 -5.20 8.67
C ASP A 361 11.08 -4.03 9.66
N GLY A 362 9.93 -3.63 10.22
CA GLY A 362 9.79 -2.48 11.13
C GLY A 362 10.00 -1.13 10.46
N ALA A 363 10.50 -1.08 9.22
CA ALA A 363 10.92 0.13 8.51
C ALA A 363 9.94 0.57 7.42
N SER A 364 8.86 -0.20 7.20
CA SER A 364 7.81 0.14 6.26
C SER A 364 6.41 -0.06 6.83
N PHE A 365 5.48 0.79 6.39
CA PHE A 365 4.11 0.83 6.88
C PHE A 365 3.11 0.55 5.76
N GLU A 366 1.92 0.11 6.15
CA GLU A 366 0.77 -0.03 5.28
C GLU A 366 -0.42 0.75 5.84
N MET A 367 -1.25 1.28 4.94
CA MET A 367 -2.49 1.96 5.26
C MET A 367 -3.65 1.28 4.57
N HIS A 368 -4.74 1.06 5.30
CA HIS A 368 -5.94 0.49 4.71
C HIS A 368 -6.54 1.46 3.66
N GLY A 369 -6.89 0.97 2.47
CA GLY A 369 -7.33 1.83 1.36
C GLY A 369 -8.55 2.72 1.67
N LEU A 370 -9.50 2.25 2.48
CA LEU A 370 -10.63 3.10 2.93
C LEU A 370 -10.22 4.19 3.93
N VAL A 371 -9.20 3.93 4.77
CA VAL A 371 -8.65 4.94 5.69
C VAL A 371 -7.95 6.02 4.86
N GLN A 372 -7.12 5.61 3.90
CA GLN A 372 -6.47 6.52 2.95
C GLN A 372 -7.47 7.40 2.19
N LEU A 373 -8.53 6.80 1.65
CA LEU A 373 -9.59 7.51 0.94
C LEU A 373 -10.31 8.51 1.85
N ALA A 374 -10.68 8.09 3.06
CA ALA A 374 -11.36 8.94 4.02
C ALA A 374 -10.50 10.14 4.45
N THR A 375 -9.20 9.91 4.72
CA THR A 375 -8.24 10.98 5.05
C THR A 375 -8.13 12.00 3.92
N ARG A 376 -7.89 11.57 2.67
CA ARG A 376 -7.79 12.51 1.53
C ARG A 376 -9.09 13.28 1.30
N LYS A 377 -10.25 12.64 1.47
CA LYS A 377 -11.56 13.32 1.35
C LYS A 377 -11.76 14.38 2.42
N TRP A 378 -11.40 14.03 3.65
CA TRP A 378 -11.48 14.96 4.77
C TRP A 378 -10.57 16.16 4.56
N LEU A 379 -9.32 15.94 4.12
CA LEU A 379 -8.37 17.02 3.77
C LEU A 379 -8.89 17.91 2.64
N GLN A 380 -9.56 17.35 1.64
CA GLN A 380 -10.17 18.12 0.55
C GLN A 380 -11.29 19.04 1.07
N ILE A 381 -12.11 18.55 2.00
CA ILE A 381 -13.24 19.33 2.57
C ILE A 381 -12.78 20.45 3.49
N HIS A 382 -11.59 20.31 4.08
CA HIS A 382 -11.00 21.30 4.98
C HIS A 382 -9.94 22.17 4.27
N ASP A 383 -9.83 22.10 2.94
CA ASP A 383 -8.86 22.85 2.12
C ASP A 383 -7.38 22.62 2.50
N GLU A 384 -7.06 21.48 3.12
CA GLU A 384 -5.71 21.10 3.54
C GLU A 384 -5.01 20.16 2.53
N LEU A 385 -5.74 19.65 1.53
CA LEU A 385 -5.25 18.64 0.60
C LEU A 385 -3.97 19.05 -0.14
N GLU A 386 -3.92 20.28 -0.67
CA GLU A 386 -2.77 20.75 -1.45
C GLU A 386 -1.51 20.91 -0.60
N GLN A 387 -1.67 21.31 0.67
CA GLN A 387 -0.53 21.41 1.60
C GLN A 387 0.12 20.05 1.81
N TRP A 388 -0.66 19.01 2.11
CA TRP A 388 -0.11 17.67 2.33
C TRP A 388 0.43 17.02 1.06
N LYS A 389 -0.21 17.29 -0.09
CA LYS A 389 0.31 16.89 -1.41
C LYS A 389 1.69 17.48 -1.68
N GLN A 390 1.91 18.75 -1.32
CA GLN A 390 3.22 19.40 -1.42
C GLN A 390 4.28 18.69 -0.57
N HIS A 391 3.99 18.38 0.70
CA HIS A 391 4.93 17.66 1.58
C HIS A 391 5.28 16.28 1.02
N PHE A 392 4.27 15.53 0.60
CA PHE A 392 4.45 14.22 -0.03
C PHE A 392 5.38 14.28 -1.25
N VAL A 393 5.14 15.20 -2.17
CA VAL A 393 5.94 15.34 -3.39
C VAL A 393 7.37 15.76 -3.06
N SER A 394 7.55 16.70 -2.13
CA SER A 394 8.88 17.19 -1.75
C SER A 394 9.71 16.08 -1.10
N ASN A 395 9.14 15.37 -0.12
CA ASN A 395 9.81 14.26 0.56
C ASN A 395 10.20 13.15 -0.42
N LEU A 396 9.27 12.77 -1.31
CA LEU A 396 9.52 11.74 -2.30
C LEU A 396 10.54 12.21 -3.35
N CYS A 397 10.50 13.46 -3.80
CA CYS A 397 11.48 14.03 -4.74
C CYS A 397 12.90 14.04 -4.16
N ALA A 398 13.05 14.40 -2.88
CA ALA A 398 14.32 14.43 -2.17
C ALA A 398 14.91 13.02 -2.02
N ALA A 399 14.08 12.04 -1.69
CA ALA A 399 14.52 10.66 -1.47
C ALA A 399 14.69 9.84 -2.76
N PHE A 400 13.98 10.18 -3.84
CA PHE A 400 14.07 9.44 -5.11
C PHE A 400 15.35 9.86 -5.86
N PRO A 401 16.31 8.94 -6.08
CA PRO A 401 17.57 9.26 -6.75
C PRO A 401 17.43 9.22 -8.27
N THR A 402 18.43 9.76 -8.99
CA THR A 402 18.57 9.52 -10.43
C THR A 402 18.88 8.04 -10.65
N GLY A 403 18.17 7.39 -11.58
CA GLY A 403 18.11 5.93 -11.76
C GLY A 403 19.39 5.25 -12.28
N HIS A 404 20.58 5.67 -11.81
CA HIS A 404 21.84 4.98 -12.03
C HIS A 404 21.87 3.63 -11.31
N HIS A 405 22.62 2.66 -11.84
CA HIS A 405 22.65 1.26 -11.37
C HIS A 405 22.86 1.12 -9.85
N GLU A 406 23.71 1.96 -9.26
CA GLU A 406 24.03 1.97 -7.83
C GLU A 406 22.81 2.26 -6.95
N ASN A 407 21.81 2.97 -7.49
CA ASN A 407 20.64 3.45 -6.76
C ASN A 407 19.35 2.68 -7.10
N TRP A 408 19.43 1.62 -7.92
CA TRP A 408 18.25 0.90 -8.40
C TRP A 408 17.42 0.28 -7.29
N ALA A 409 18.04 -0.22 -6.22
CA ALA A 409 17.31 -0.77 -5.08
C ALA A 409 16.40 0.28 -4.43
N VAL A 410 16.88 1.52 -4.29
CA VAL A 410 16.12 2.63 -3.75
C VAL A 410 15.00 3.05 -4.72
N CYS A 411 15.33 3.25 -6.00
CA CYS A 411 14.32 3.55 -7.02
C CYS A 411 13.20 2.49 -7.06
N GLN A 412 13.57 1.21 -6.97
CA GLN A 412 12.63 0.10 -7.01
C GLN A 412 11.65 0.15 -5.82
N GLY A 413 12.15 0.36 -4.60
CA GLY A 413 11.32 0.49 -3.42
C GLY A 413 10.38 1.70 -3.48
N LEU A 414 10.83 2.79 -4.12
CA LEU A 414 10.09 4.05 -4.22
C LEU A 414 9.16 4.17 -5.44
N PHE A 415 9.31 3.31 -6.45
CA PHE A 415 8.63 3.48 -7.74
C PHE A 415 7.10 3.41 -7.65
N ALA A 416 6.55 2.57 -6.77
CA ALA A 416 5.11 2.52 -6.53
C ALA A 416 4.57 3.86 -5.97
N HIS A 417 5.34 4.54 -5.11
CA HIS A 417 5.00 5.86 -4.60
C HIS A 417 5.13 6.95 -5.67
N ALA A 418 6.12 6.84 -6.57
CA ALA A 418 6.26 7.75 -7.71
C ALA A 418 5.08 7.62 -8.69
N LYS A 419 4.56 6.40 -8.90
CA LYS A 419 3.31 6.17 -9.65
C LYS A 419 2.11 6.84 -8.97
N SER A 420 1.99 6.70 -7.64
CA SER A 420 0.97 7.41 -6.85
C SER A 420 1.07 8.93 -7.02
N ALA A 421 2.29 9.48 -7.08
CA ALA A 421 2.51 10.91 -7.31
C ALA A 421 2.10 11.36 -8.72
N ALA A 422 2.32 10.54 -9.76
CA ALA A 422 1.95 10.85 -11.14
C ALA A 422 0.44 11.06 -11.33
N GLU A 423 -0.38 10.41 -10.50
CA GLU A 423 -1.84 10.56 -10.48
C GLU A 423 -2.31 11.79 -9.69
N GLN A 424 -1.43 12.37 -8.87
CA GLN A 424 -1.77 13.40 -7.87
C GLN A 424 -1.00 14.69 -8.14
N ARG A 425 -1.26 15.33 -9.30
CA ARG A 425 -0.60 16.57 -9.69
C ARG A 425 -0.88 17.71 -8.68
N PRO A 426 0.15 18.42 -8.18
CA PRO A 426 0.00 19.63 -7.35
C PRO A 426 -0.48 20.85 -8.13
N GLU A 427 -1.05 21.83 -7.42
CA GLU A 427 -1.47 23.10 -8.01
C GLU A 427 -0.41 24.21 -7.90
N ARG A 428 0.38 24.21 -6.82
CA ARG A 428 1.40 25.25 -6.55
C ARG A 428 2.62 25.10 -7.45
N GLU A 429 3.19 26.24 -7.89
CA GLU A 429 4.31 26.27 -8.84
C GLU A 429 5.58 25.61 -8.29
N ASP A 430 5.97 25.88 -7.03
CA ASP A 430 7.15 25.27 -6.43
C ASP A 430 7.01 23.75 -6.30
N SER A 431 5.83 23.28 -5.89
CA SER A 431 5.52 21.84 -5.82
C SER A 431 5.48 21.19 -7.20
N LEU A 432 5.11 21.93 -8.25
CA LEU A 432 5.14 21.43 -9.62
C LEU A 432 6.57 21.24 -10.15
N LYS A 433 7.55 22.03 -9.69
CA LYS A 433 8.97 21.82 -10.03
C LYS A 433 9.47 20.51 -9.41
N ASP A 434 9.23 20.29 -8.12
CA ASP A 434 9.58 19.04 -7.43
C ASP A 434 8.86 17.85 -8.05
N TRP A 435 7.57 17.99 -8.35
CA TRP A 435 6.77 16.95 -9.01
C TRP A 435 7.34 16.59 -10.38
N ALA A 436 7.67 17.58 -11.21
CA ALA A 436 8.28 17.34 -12.51
C ALA A 436 9.68 16.70 -12.39
N SER A 437 10.45 17.07 -11.36
CA SER A 437 11.74 16.45 -11.07
C SER A 437 11.60 14.99 -10.65
N LEU A 438 10.69 14.69 -9.73
CA LEU A 438 10.36 13.32 -9.31
C LEU A 438 9.96 12.45 -10.51
N LEU A 439 9.02 12.91 -11.34
CA LEU A 439 8.57 12.16 -12.51
C LEU A 439 9.69 11.94 -13.52
N TYR A 440 10.61 12.90 -13.65
CA TYR A 440 11.76 12.72 -14.52
C TYR A 440 12.70 11.60 -14.01
N LYS A 441 13.04 11.62 -12.72
CA LYS A 441 13.88 10.58 -12.11
C LYS A 441 13.22 9.20 -12.19
N ALA A 442 11.91 9.12 -11.92
CA ALA A 442 11.13 7.90 -12.02
C ALA A 442 11.03 7.39 -13.47
N ALA A 443 10.88 8.29 -14.45
CA ALA A 443 10.89 7.93 -15.86
C ALA A 443 12.24 7.37 -16.30
N TRP A 444 13.35 7.96 -15.82
CA TRP A 444 14.69 7.45 -16.10
C TRP A 444 14.88 6.04 -15.54
N TYR A 445 14.45 5.81 -14.30
CA TYR A 445 14.47 4.47 -13.72
C TYR A 445 13.62 3.48 -14.53
N ALA A 446 12.39 3.86 -14.90
CA ALA A 446 11.50 3.04 -15.72
C ALA A 446 12.13 2.68 -17.09
N LEU A 447 12.83 3.63 -17.70
CA LEU A 447 13.58 3.43 -18.95
C LEU A 447 14.67 2.37 -18.78
N GLU A 448 15.49 2.49 -17.73
CA GLU A 448 16.62 1.60 -17.46
C GLU A 448 16.19 0.15 -17.19
N ILE A 449 15.03 -0.06 -16.57
CA ILE A 449 14.44 -1.39 -16.35
C ILE A 449 13.58 -1.89 -17.53
N GLY A 450 13.52 -1.14 -18.64
CA GLY A 450 12.77 -1.51 -19.84
C GLY A 450 11.25 -1.34 -19.76
N ASN A 451 10.73 -0.57 -18.81
CA ASN A 451 9.31 -0.23 -18.69
C ASN A 451 8.98 1.05 -19.48
N TRP A 452 8.91 0.90 -20.81
CA TRP A 452 8.72 2.01 -21.76
C TRP A 452 7.42 2.78 -21.57
N VAL A 453 6.33 2.10 -21.19
CA VAL A 453 5.00 2.72 -21.04
C VAL A 453 5.00 3.74 -19.92
N GLU A 454 5.50 3.36 -18.74
CA GLU A 454 5.61 4.27 -17.59
C GLU A 454 6.66 5.35 -17.84
N ALA A 455 7.80 5.00 -18.46
CA ALA A 455 8.86 5.95 -18.79
C ALA A 455 8.35 7.08 -19.70
N GLU A 456 7.61 6.73 -20.76
CA GLU A 456 7.01 7.71 -21.67
C GLU A 456 5.95 8.56 -20.95
N ALA A 457 5.03 7.94 -20.23
CA ALA A 457 3.95 8.65 -19.54
C ALA A 457 4.49 9.68 -18.54
N MET A 458 5.42 9.27 -17.68
CA MET A 458 6.04 10.12 -16.67
C MET A 458 6.91 11.22 -17.29
N SER A 459 7.70 10.89 -18.34
CA SER A 459 8.50 11.88 -19.06
C SER A 459 7.62 12.94 -19.71
N LEU A 460 6.54 12.53 -20.37
CA LEU A 460 5.61 13.44 -21.05
C LEU A 460 4.95 14.40 -20.06
N GLN A 461 4.52 13.90 -18.90
CA GLN A 461 3.98 14.72 -17.82
C GLN A 461 5.02 15.72 -17.30
N SER A 462 6.24 15.26 -17.02
CA SER A 462 7.34 16.12 -16.57
C SER A 462 7.64 17.24 -17.58
N THR A 463 7.84 16.91 -18.86
CA THR A 463 8.14 17.91 -19.90
C THR A 463 7.00 18.90 -20.12
N LYS A 464 5.74 18.45 -20.08
CA LYS A 464 4.58 19.34 -20.20
C LYS A 464 4.54 20.34 -19.04
N THR A 465 4.88 19.92 -17.83
CA THR A 465 4.92 20.80 -16.66
C THR A 465 6.10 21.76 -16.73
N ARG A 466 7.32 21.29 -17.03
CA ARG A 466 8.50 22.17 -17.15
C ARG A 466 8.36 23.21 -18.25
N ARG A 467 7.80 22.84 -19.41
CA ARG A 467 7.50 23.81 -20.49
C ARG A 467 6.60 24.96 -20.04
N LYS A 468 5.64 24.68 -19.15
CA LYS A 468 4.71 25.69 -18.63
C LYS A 468 5.34 26.62 -17.59
N ILE A 469 6.27 26.09 -16.78
CA ILE A 469 6.86 26.82 -15.64
C ILE A 469 8.15 27.53 -16.03
N LEU A 470 9.04 26.83 -16.73
CA LEU A 470 10.39 27.29 -17.04
C LEU A 470 10.52 27.84 -18.47
N GLY A 471 9.56 27.57 -19.34
CA GLY A 471 9.60 27.90 -20.76
C GLY A 471 10.17 26.77 -21.64
N VAL A 472 10.07 26.93 -22.96
CA VAL A 472 10.44 25.91 -23.96
C VAL A 472 11.95 25.79 -24.12
N ASP A 473 12.68 26.89 -23.96
CA ASP A 473 14.13 26.97 -24.21
C ASP A 473 14.98 26.80 -22.95
N HIS A 474 14.35 26.55 -21.78
CA HIS A 474 15.07 26.31 -20.55
C HIS A 474 15.87 25.00 -20.63
N GLU A 475 17.10 24.99 -20.14
CA GLU A 475 18.05 23.86 -20.24
C GLU A 475 17.43 22.55 -19.74
N ASP A 476 16.83 22.57 -18.56
CA ASP A 476 16.06 21.44 -17.99
C ASP A 476 14.94 20.92 -18.90
N THR A 477 14.22 21.80 -19.59
CA THR A 477 13.16 21.40 -20.52
C THR A 477 13.76 20.67 -21.73
N LEU A 478 14.89 21.17 -22.24
CA LEU A 478 15.60 20.60 -23.38
C LEU A 478 16.25 19.24 -23.05
N TRP A 479 16.79 19.06 -21.84
CA TRP A 479 17.42 17.82 -21.41
C TRP A 479 16.43 16.65 -21.36
N ILE A 480 15.23 16.89 -20.83
CA ILE A 480 14.14 15.90 -20.82
C ILE A 480 13.61 15.65 -22.23
N HIS A 481 13.48 16.70 -23.05
CA HIS A 481 13.04 16.52 -24.44
C HIS A 481 14.00 15.62 -25.23
N ARG A 482 15.32 15.76 -25.04
CA ARG A 482 16.32 14.83 -25.59
C ARG A 482 16.16 13.41 -25.05
N SER A 483 15.82 13.25 -23.77
CA SER A 483 15.53 11.94 -23.16
C SER A 483 14.30 11.28 -23.78
N ILE A 484 13.23 12.03 -24.07
CA ILE A 484 12.05 11.52 -24.79
C ILE A 484 12.41 11.13 -26.22
N LEU A 485 13.18 11.95 -26.94
CA LEU A 485 13.64 11.60 -28.28
C LEU A 485 14.54 10.37 -28.29
N TYR A 486 15.29 10.14 -27.21
CA TYR A 486 16.08 8.92 -27.03
C TYR A 486 15.18 7.69 -26.79
N ILE A 487 14.14 7.82 -25.96
CA ILE A 487 13.10 6.79 -25.80
C ILE A 487 12.47 6.46 -27.15
N ASP A 488 12.08 7.47 -27.94
CA ASP A 488 11.47 7.26 -29.25
C ASP A 488 12.46 6.70 -30.29
N LYS A 489 13.76 6.96 -30.15
CA LYS A 489 14.81 6.36 -30.98
C LYS A 489 15.13 4.92 -30.61
N ILE A 490 15.00 4.52 -29.35
CA ILE A 490 15.17 3.11 -28.94
C ILE A 490 13.95 2.26 -29.34
N LYS A 491 12.79 2.90 -29.53
CA LYS A 491 11.58 2.26 -30.06
C LYS A 491 11.67 1.90 -31.55
N LEU A 492 12.57 2.55 -32.31
CA LEU A 492 12.83 2.30 -33.74
C LEU A 492 14.02 1.35 -33.91
#